data_AF-A0A2N0NQS0-F1
#
_entry.id   AF-A0A2N0NQS0-F1
#
_cell.length_a   1.000
_cell.length_b   1.000
_cell.length_c   1.000
_cell.angle_alpha   90.00
_cell.angle_beta   90.00
_cell.angle_gamma   90.00
#
_symmetry.space_group_name_H-M   'P 1'
#
loop_
_entity.id
_entity.type
_entity.pdbx_description
1 polymer ?
#
loop_
_entity_poly.entity_id
_entity_poly.type
_entity_poly.pdbx_seq_one_letter_code
_entity_poly.pdbx_strand_id
1 'polypeptide(L)'
;MSEIVDAPASTSTSVTMTGNETVTLADEVKKYDTAGLISFLQGQGLGLSEKVYKILENEEVIGRDFLKMTKQRLRDYGMKGGPALRLADFAKECKEKKLHSFSSYKTKKDLSEVLRKYSIDSNDIKKIPPFIPELVEIDGADKYF
;
A
#
# COMPACT_ATOMS: atom_id res chain seq x y z
N MET A 1 45.67 18.31 -26.28
CA MET A 1 45.05 18.08 -24.95
C MET A 1 43.63 18.60 -25.05
N SER A 2 42.63 17.72 -25.05
CA SER A 2 41.22 18.13 -25.02
C SER A 2 40.63 17.68 -23.70
N GLU A 3 40.16 18.65 -22.91
CA GLU A 3 39.56 18.46 -21.59
C GLU A 3 38.19 17.77 -21.71
N ILE A 4 37.97 16.76 -20.87
CA ILE A 4 36.69 16.07 -20.73
C ILE A 4 35.91 16.83 -19.64
N VAL A 5 34.73 17.32 -20.00
CA VAL A 5 33.82 18.01 -19.05
C VAL A 5 33.05 16.94 -18.28
N ASP A 6 33.17 16.98 -16.96
CA ASP A 6 32.58 15.99 -16.04
C ASP A 6 31.07 16.20 -15.91
N ALA A 7 30.31 15.11 -15.92
CA ALA A 7 28.85 15.09 -15.81
C ALA A 7 28.41 15.08 -14.33
N PRO A 8 27.28 15.71 -13.94
CA PRO A 8 26.85 15.71 -12.55
C PRO A 8 26.26 14.34 -12.18
N ALA A 9 26.98 13.60 -11.34
CA ALA A 9 26.49 12.36 -10.75
C ALA A 9 25.37 12.67 -9.74
N SER A 10 24.13 12.31 -10.10
CA SER A 10 22.99 12.34 -9.19
C SER A 10 23.20 11.31 -8.07
N THR A 11 23.59 11.79 -6.89
CA THR A 11 23.73 10.95 -5.70
C THR A 11 22.35 10.71 -5.10
N SER A 12 21.76 9.56 -5.38
CA SER A 12 20.59 9.08 -4.62
C SER A 12 21.05 8.62 -3.24
N THR A 13 20.85 9.46 -2.23
CA THR A 13 21.03 9.07 -0.83
C THR A 13 19.92 8.10 -0.44
N SER A 14 20.21 6.80 -0.53
CA SER A 14 19.36 5.80 0.10
C SER A 14 19.63 5.81 1.61
N VAL A 15 18.61 6.16 2.39
CA VAL A 15 18.68 6.06 3.85
C VAL A 15 18.73 4.57 4.20
N THR A 16 19.89 4.09 4.64
CA THR A 16 20.01 2.75 5.21
C THR A 16 19.37 2.75 6.58
N MET A 17 18.08 2.42 6.64
CA MET A 17 17.46 1.95 7.89
C MET A 17 18.04 0.57 8.19
N THR A 18 19.07 0.55 9.04
CA THR A 18 19.60 -0.67 9.66
C THR A 18 18.54 -1.22 10.58
N GLY A 19 17.82 -2.24 10.12
CA GLY A 19 16.85 -2.96 10.93
C GLY A 19 16.25 -4.10 10.11
N ASN A 20 16.55 -5.33 10.50
CA ASN A 20 15.83 -6.53 10.11
C ASN A 20 14.39 -6.58 10.70
N GLU A 21 13.81 -5.41 10.99
CA GLU A 21 12.45 -5.25 11.45
C GLU A 21 11.52 -5.58 10.28
N THR A 22 10.89 -6.76 10.34
CA THR A 22 9.89 -7.15 9.36
C THR A 22 8.66 -6.25 9.55
N VAL A 23 8.48 -5.29 8.65
CA VAL A 23 7.28 -4.44 8.59
C VAL A 23 6.08 -5.35 8.37
N THR A 24 5.04 -5.23 9.19
CA THR A 24 3.79 -5.97 9.02
C THR A 24 2.75 -5.13 8.29
N LEU A 25 1.71 -5.76 7.74
CA LEU A 25 0.57 -5.04 7.18
C LEU A 25 -0.11 -4.17 8.26
N ALA A 26 -0.11 -4.62 9.51
CA ALA A 26 -0.57 -3.83 10.64
C ALA A 26 0.23 -2.52 10.84
N ASP A 27 1.53 -2.50 10.52
CA ASP A 27 2.36 -1.29 10.60
C ASP A 27 2.01 -0.25 9.53
N GLU A 28 1.45 -0.70 8.42
CA GLU A 28 0.88 0.17 7.40
C GLU A 28 -0.52 0.63 7.82
N VAL A 29 -1.40 -0.32 8.16
CA VAL A 29 -2.81 -0.05 8.51
C VAL A 29 -2.95 0.90 9.69
N LYS A 30 -2.06 0.84 10.70
CA LYS A 30 -2.10 1.74 11.86
C LYS A 30 -1.97 3.23 11.54
N LYS A 31 -1.52 3.57 10.32
CA LYS A 31 -1.31 4.95 9.87
C LYS A 31 -2.54 5.55 9.19
N TYR A 32 -3.50 4.72 8.78
CA TYR A 32 -4.67 5.19 8.07
C TYR A 32 -5.64 5.93 9.01
N ASP A 33 -6.11 7.08 8.54
CA ASP A 33 -7.32 7.71 9.01
C ASP A 33 -8.55 6.91 8.55
N THR A 34 -9.75 7.38 8.89
CA THR A 34 -11.00 6.67 8.58
C THR A 34 -11.20 6.48 7.07
N ALA A 35 -10.97 7.53 6.27
CA ALA A 35 -11.10 7.46 4.83
C ALA A 35 -10.08 6.50 4.19
N GLY A 36 -8.81 6.62 4.57
CA GLY A 36 -7.74 5.73 4.11
C GLY A 36 -8.00 4.27 4.47
N LEU A 37 -8.53 4.00 5.67
CA LEU A 37 -8.91 2.66 6.09
C LEU A 37 -10.03 2.09 5.21
N ILE A 38 -11.07 2.88 4.92
CA ILE A 38 -12.19 2.45 4.07
C ILE A 38 -11.71 2.11 2.66
N SER A 39 -10.93 3.00 2.04
CA SER A 39 -10.36 2.77 0.71
C SER A 39 -9.47 1.53 0.68
N PHE A 40 -8.65 1.34 1.71
CA PHE A 40 -7.84 0.13 1.85
C PHE A 40 -8.71 -1.13 1.90
N LEU A 41 -9.73 -1.17 2.77
CA LEU A 41 -10.62 -2.32 2.94
C LEU A 41 -11.46 -2.63 1.69
N GLN A 42 -11.82 -1.63 0.89
CA GLN A 42 -12.48 -1.82 -0.40
C GLN A 42 -11.57 -2.58 -1.39
N GLY A 43 -10.27 -2.25 -1.39
CA GLY A 43 -9.26 -2.93 -2.22
C GLY A 43 -8.95 -4.38 -1.82
N GLN A 44 -9.36 -4.82 -0.63
CA GLN A 44 -9.07 -6.18 -0.14
C GLN A 44 -10.08 -7.25 -0.60
N GLY A 45 -11.19 -6.86 -1.24
CA GLY A 45 -12.15 -7.85 -1.77
C GLY A 45 -12.90 -8.65 -0.69
N LEU A 46 -13.11 -8.09 0.50
CA LEU A 46 -13.73 -8.77 1.66
C LEU A 46 -15.24 -9.05 1.51
N GLY A 47 -15.84 -8.69 0.37
CA GLY A 47 -17.26 -8.84 0.08
C GLY A 47 -18.16 -8.07 1.05
N LEU A 48 -17.70 -6.90 1.51
CA LEU A 48 -18.46 -6.02 2.40
C LEU A 48 -19.40 -5.14 1.58
N SER A 49 -20.54 -4.77 2.17
CA SER A 49 -21.49 -3.86 1.54
C SER A 49 -21.18 -2.42 1.91
N GLU A 50 -21.68 -1.49 1.10
CA GLU A 50 -21.55 -0.04 1.34
C GLU A 50 -22.01 0.39 2.74
N LYS A 51 -23.04 -0.26 3.27
CA LYS A 51 -23.56 0.00 4.62
C LYS A 51 -22.51 -0.25 5.71
N VAL A 52 -21.63 -1.22 5.51
CA VAL A 52 -20.55 -1.53 6.48
C VAL A 52 -19.53 -0.41 6.51
N TYR A 53 -19.14 0.11 5.35
CA TYR A 53 -18.20 1.23 5.25
C TYR A 53 -18.77 2.50 5.87
N LYS A 54 -20.05 2.81 5.64
CA LYS A 54 -20.74 3.93 6.31
C LYS A 54 -20.78 3.81 7.84
N ILE A 55 -20.90 2.59 8.38
CA ILE A 55 -20.82 2.38 9.82
C ILE A 55 -19.41 2.69 10.33
N LEU A 56 -18.36 2.24 9.63
CA LEU A 56 -16.97 2.55 10.00
C LEU A 56 -16.69 4.06 9.93
N GLU A 57 -17.25 4.75 8.95
CA GLU A 57 -17.18 6.20 8.79
C GLU A 57 -17.88 6.93 9.95
N ASN A 58 -19.13 6.57 10.26
CA ASN A 58 -19.91 7.18 11.33
C ASN A 58 -19.30 6.97 12.72
N GLU A 59 -18.67 5.81 12.95
CA GLU A 59 -17.96 5.48 14.19
C GLU A 59 -16.52 6.02 14.20
N GLU A 60 -16.12 6.79 13.18
CA GLU A 60 -14.80 7.40 13.01
C GLU A 60 -13.65 6.39 13.21
N VAL A 61 -13.83 5.15 12.73
CA VAL A 61 -12.87 4.07 12.96
C VAL A 61 -11.60 4.32 12.14
N ILE A 62 -10.51 4.69 12.82
CA ILE A 62 -9.19 4.79 12.21
C ILE A 62 -8.49 3.43 12.19
N GLY A 63 -7.44 3.30 11.36
CA GLY A 63 -6.74 2.04 11.18
C GLY A 63 -6.13 1.46 12.46
N ARG A 64 -5.67 2.31 13.38
CA ARG A 64 -5.17 1.88 14.70
C ARG A 64 -6.24 1.18 15.53
N ASP A 65 -7.47 1.68 15.50
CA ASP A 65 -8.58 1.14 16.30
C ASP A 65 -9.16 -0.11 15.64
N PHE A 66 -9.24 -0.11 14.31
CA PHE A 66 -9.61 -1.28 13.52
C PHE A 66 -8.76 -2.52 13.88
N LEU A 67 -7.45 -2.37 14.00
CA LEU A 67 -6.55 -3.48 14.37
C LEU A 67 -6.83 -4.05 15.77
N LYS A 68 -7.59 -3.35 16.61
CA LYS A 68 -8.01 -3.80 17.95
C LYS A 68 -9.48 -4.24 17.99
N MET A 69 -10.21 -4.13 16.89
CA MET A 69 -11.63 -4.47 16.87
C MET A 69 -11.88 -5.96 17.03
N THR A 70 -12.97 -6.26 17.72
CA THR A 70 -13.49 -7.61 17.87
C THR A 70 -14.80 -7.74 17.11
N LYS A 71 -15.17 -8.97 16.76
CA LYS A 71 -16.47 -9.27 16.15
C LYS A 71 -17.64 -8.72 17.00
N GLN A 72 -17.51 -8.69 18.32
CA GLN A 72 -18.55 -8.18 19.21
C GLN A 72 -18.68 -6.66 19.09
N ARG A 73 -17.58 -5.90 19.21
CA ARG A 73 -17.58 -4.43 19.01
C ARG A 73 -18.19 -4.02 17.67
N LEU A 74 -17.83 -4.74 16.60
CA LEU A 74 -18.38 -4.50 15.27
C LEU A 74 -19.89 -4.78 15.20
N ARG A 75 -20.40 -5.77 15.95
CA ARG A 75 -21.84 -6.00 16.10
C ARG A 75 -22.53 -4.92 16.92
N ASP A 76 -21.84 -4.39 17.94
CA ASP A 76 -22.36 -3.31 18.78
C ASP A 76 -22.53 -2.01 17.97
N TYR A 77 -21.71 -1.80 16.93
CA TYR A 77 -21.90 -0.76 15.90
C TYR A 77 -23.04 -1.06 14.90
N GLY A 78 -23.79 -2.14 15.08
CA GLY A 78 -24.91 -2.50 14.23
C GLY A 78 -24.57 -3.36 13.01
N MET A 79 -23.35 -3.89 12.90
CA MET A 79 -23.01 -4.78 11.78
C MET A 79 -23.62 -6.18 11.93
N LYS A 80 -24.03 -6.75 10.80
CA LYS A 80 -24.45 -8.17 10.75
C LYS A 80 -23.26 -9.09 11.03
N GLY A 81 -23.57 -10.28 11.51
CA GLY A 81 -22.57 -11.26 11.95
C GLY A 81 -21.53 -11.67 10.91
N GLY A 82 -21.90 -11.71 9.63
CA GLY A 82 -20.98 -12.05 8.53
C GLY A 82 -19.91 -10.97 8.32
N PRO A 83 -20.27 -9.73 7.98
CA PRO A 83 -19.33 -8.61 7.87
C PRO A 83 -18.46 -8.42 9.12
N ALA A 84 -19.06 -8.48 10.31
CA ALA A 84 -18.33 -8.33 11.57
C ALA A 84 -17.27 -9.43 11.77
N LEU A 85 -17.56 -10.67 11.36
CA LEU A 85 -16.59 -11.77 11.41
C LEU A 85 -15.43 -11.52 10.45
N ARG A 86 -15.71 -11.21 9.17
CA ARG A 86 -14.67 -11.00 8.15
C ARG A 86 -13.73 -9.85 8.51
N LEU A 87 -14.27 -8.73 9.01
CA LEU A 87 -13.45 -7.60 9.45
C LEU A 87 -12.56 -7.96 10.64
N ALA A 88 -13.09 -8.67 11.64
CA ALA A 88 -12.33 -9.08 12.81
C ALA A 88 -11.22 -10.09 12.47
N ASP A 89 -11.49 -11.04 11.57
CA ASP A 89 -10.49 -12.00 11.12
C ASP A 89 -9.42 -11.32 10.27
N PHE A 90 -9.82 -10.42 9.38
CA PHE A 90 -8.88 -9.64 8.58
C PHE A 90 -7.98 -8.73 9.42
N ALA A 91 -8.51 -8.12 10.49
CA ALA A 91 -7.72 -7.34 11.44
C ALA A 91 -6.62 -8.19 12.13
N LYS A 92 -6.89 -9.48 12.37
CA LYS A 92 -5.87 -10.42 12.88
C LYS A 92 -4.86 -10.77 11.79
N GLU A 93 -5.32 -11.07 10.58
CA GLU A 93 -4.46 -11.37 9.43
C GLU A 93 -3.45 -10.23 9.18
N CYS A 94 -3.86 -8.97 9.32
CA CYS A 94 -2.98 -7.82 9.18
C CYS A 94 -1.76 -7.87 10.11
N LYS A 95 -1.90 -8.44 11.33
CA LYS A 95 -0.80 -8.54 12.30
C LYS A 95 0.17 -9.66 11.97
N GLU A 96 -0.30 -10.70 11.30
CA GLU A 96 0.50 -11.88 10.94
C GLU A 96 1.20 -11.70 9.60
N LYS A 97 0.57 -10.94 8.69
CA LYS A 97 1.06 -10.72 7.33
C LYS A 97 2.26 -9.78 7.34
N LYS A 98 3.44 -10.37 7.12
CA LYS A 98 4.68 -9.62 6.89
C LYS A 98 4.67 -8.99 5.51
N LEU A 99 4.96 -7.69 5.44
CA LEU A 99 5.28 -7.01 4.20
C LEU A 99 6.75 -7.27 3.89
N HIS A 100 7.00 -7.86 2.73
CA HIS A 100 8.34 -7.91 2.20
C HIS A 100 8.72 -6.51 1.76
N SER A 101 9.76 -5.94 2.36
CA SER A 101 10.34 -4.69 1.87
C SER A 101 10.67 -4.85 0.40
N PHE A 102 10.37 -3.85 -0.44
CA PHE A 102 10.82 -3.90 -1.83
C PHE A 102 12.36 -4.03 -1.94
N SER A 103 13.08 -3.59 -0.91
CA SER A 103 14.52 -3.78 -0.82
C SER A 103 14.93 -5.25 -0.63
N SER A 104 14.03 -6.17 -0.26
CA SER A 104 14.34 -7.61 -0.15
C SER A 104 14.40 -8.32 -1.50
N TYR A 105 13.84 -7.72 -2.56
CA TYR A 105 13.98 -8.25 -3.93
C TYR A 105 15.39 -7.89 -4.44
N LYS A 106 16.40 -8.70 -4.07
CA LYS A 106 17.81 -8.43 -4.39
C LYS A 106 18.29 -9.18 -5.63
N THR A 107 17.61 -10.25 -6.02
CA THR A 107 18.06 -11.13 -7.10
C THR A 107 17.13 -11.10 -8.30
N LYS A 108 17.64 -11.49 -9.47
CA LYS A 108 16.83 -11.69 -10.69
C LYS A 108 15.68 -12.68 -10.44
N LYS A 109 15.89 -13.68 -9.59
CA LYS A 109 14.86 -14.66 -9.20
C LYS A 109 13.73 -13.97 -8.42
N ASP A 110 14.07 -13.14 -7.44
CA ASP A 110 13.07 -12.44 -6.63
C ASP A 110 12.23 -11.47 -7.49
N LEU A 111 12.88 -10.74 -8.40
CA LEU A 111 12.20 -9.89 -9.38
C LEU A 111 11.27 -10.70 -10.30
N SER A 112 11.75 -11.85 -10.80
CA SER A 112 10.96 -12.71 -11.68
C SER A 112 9.70 -13.27 -11.00
N GLU A 113 9.75 -13.52 -9.69
CA GLU A 113 8.58 -13.95 -8.91
C GLU A 113 7.51 -12.86 -8.84
N VAL A 114 7.92 -11.60 -8.63
CA VAL A 114 7.01 -10.45 -8.59
C VAL A 114 6.37 -10.22 -9.96
N LEU A 115 7.17 -10.22 -11.03
CA LEU A 115 6.68 -10.03 -12.40
C LEU A 115 5.66 -11.09 -12.82
N ARG A 116 5.89 -12.36 -12.41
CA ARG A 116 4.96 -13.46 -12.68
C ARG A 116 3.57 -13.24 -12.09
N LYS A 117 3.44 -12.54 -10.95
CA LYS A 117 2.12 -12.20 -10.36
C LYS A 117 1.28 -11.31 -11.28
N TYR A 118 1.93 -10.56 -12.15
CA TYR A 118 1.31 -9.69 -13.15
C TYR A 118 1.35 -10.30 -14.56
N SER A 119 1.61 -11.61 -14.68
CA SER A 119 1.71 -12.31 -15.96
C SER A 119 2.79 -11.77 -16.91
N ILE A 120 3.84 -11.14 -16.35
CA ILE A 120 4.98 -10.62 -17.10
C ILE A 120 6.11 -11.66 -17.07
N ASP A 121 6.62 -12.03 -18.26
CA ASP A 121 7.80 -12.88 -18.40
C ASP A 121 9.06 -12.06 -18.17
N SER A 122 9.83 -12.41 -17.13
CA SER A 122 11.06 -11.72 -16.74
C SER A 122 12.18 -11.78 -17.79
N ASN A 123 12.04 -12.58 -18.84
CA ASN A 123 13.05 -12.70 -19.90
C ASN A 123 12.86 -11.70 -21.04
N ASP A 124 11.70 -11.04 -21.14
CA ASP A 124 11.38 -10.12 -22.23
C ASP A 124 10.78 -8.81 -21.74
N ILE A 125 11.65 -7.79 -21.61
CA ILE A 125 11.26 -6.45 -21.17
C ILE A 125 10.27 -5.77 -22.13
N LYS A 126 10.18 -6.22 -23.39
CA LYS A 126 9.26 -5.64 -24.39
C LYS A 126 7.78 -5.87 -24.05
N LYS A 127 7.49 -6.81 -23.15
CA LYS A 127 6.13 -7.05 -22.64
C LYS A 127 5.67 -6.04 -21.59
N ILE A 128 6.59 -5.23 -21.04
CA ILE A 128 6.22 -4.13 -20.15
C ILE A 128 5.74 -2.97 -21.04
N PRO A 129 4.47 -2.55 -20.93
CA PRO A 129 3.97 -1.45 -21.74
C PRO A 129 4.73 -0.15 -21.37
N PRO A 130 5.15 0.65 -22.36
CA PRO A 130 5.73 1.95 -22.08
C PRO A 130 4.71 2.83 -21.35
N PHE A 131 5.17 3.51 -20.30
CA PHE A 131 4.34 4.46 -19.57
C PHE A 131 4.06 5.67 -20.46
N ILE A 132 2.78 6.03 -20.60
CA ILE A 132 2.34 7.23 -21.31
C ILE A 132 1.81 8.20 -20.24
N PRO A 133 2.57 9.25 -19.88
CA PRO A 133 2.10 10.24 -18.92
C PRO A 133 0.93 11.05 -19.49
N GLU A 134 -0.02 11.40 -18.63
CA GLU A 134 -0.97 12.47 -18.92
C GLU A 134 -0.28 13.82 -18.76
N LEU A 135 -0.33 14.66 -19.80
CA LEU A 135 0.20 16.02 -19.74
C LEU A 135 -0.84 16.92 -19.07
N VAL A 136 -0.43 17.60 -17.99
CA VAL A 136 -1.23 18.65 -17.34
C VAL A 136 -0.61 20.00 -17.73
N GLU A 137 -1.42 20.90 -18.28
CA GLU A 137 -0.99 22.27 -18.57
C GLU A 137 -0.78 23.02 -17.25
N ILE A 138 0.40 23.59 -17.08
CA ILE A 138 0.74 24.41 -15.92
C ILE A 138 0.47 25.87 -16.30
N ASP A 139 -0.39 26.55 -15.55
CA ASP A 139 -0.64 27.99 -15.74
C ASP A 139 0.58 28.78 -15.23
N GLY A 140 1.12 29.65 -16.08
CA GLY A 140 2.31 30.46 -15.78
C GLY A 140 2.11 31.51 -14.67
N ALA A 141 0.93 31.56 -14.04
CA ALA A 141 0.62 32.41 -12.90
C ALA A 141 1.04 31.83 -11.54
N ASP A 142 1.59 30.61 -11.49
CA ASP A 142 2.08 29.98 -10.27
C ASP A 142 3.32 30.69 -9.72
N LYS A 143 3.05 31.61 -8.79
CA LYS A 143 3.95 32.48 -8.01
C LYS A 143 5.01 31.80 -7.11
N TYR A 144 5.33 30.52 -7.35
CA TYR A 144 6.27 29.73 -6.53
C TYR A 144 7.43 29.11 -7.31
N PHE A 145 7.70 29.57 -8.53
CA PHE A 145 8.95 29.30 -9.26
C PHE A 145 9.75 30.58 -9.48
#